data_AF-A0A510BAC6-F1
#
_entry.id   AF-A0A510BAC6-F1
#
_cell.length_a   1.000
_cell.length_b   1.000
_cell.length_c   1.000
_cell.angle_alpha   90.00
_cell.angle_beta   90.00
_cell.angle_gamma   90.00
#
_symmetry.space_group_name_H-M   'P 1'
#
loop_
_entity.id
_entity.type
_entity.pdbx_description
1 polymer ?
#
loop_
_entity_poly.entity_id
_entity_poly.type
_entity_poly.pdbx_seq_one_letter_code
_entity_poly.pdbx_strand_id
1 'polypeptide(L)'
;MIYGILLNIPEKHAPKYEDIIRRIIGEGIARGDILSFTEGRYKGDVAFVMLARSRRAVEKVYEQLKEHPIYVKIIEIEGKE
;
A
#
# COMPACT_ATOMS: atom_id res chain seq x y z
N MET A 1 8.23 10.68 -12.85
CA MET A 1 7.29 9.57 -12.55
C MET A 1 7.21 9.39 -11.05
N ILE A 2 6.01 9.45 -10.49
CA ILE A 2 5.70 9.15 -9.09
C ILE A 2 5.16 7.72 -9.03
N TYR A 3 5.73 6.89 -8.16
CA TYR A 3 5.28 5.51 -7.96
C TYR A 3 4.48 5.42 -6.67
N GLY A 4 3.45 4.59 -6.66
CA GLY A 4 2.66 4.35 -5.46
C GLY A 4 1.94 3.01 -5.46
N ILE A 5 1.30 2.71 -4.34
CA ILE A 5 0.48 1.50 -4.16
C ILE A 5 -0.88 1.94 -3.63
N LEU A 6 -1.93 1.46 -4.27
CA LEU A 6 -3.30 1.49 -3.78
C LEU A 6 -3.66 0.09 -3.28
N LEU A 7 -4.22 -0.03 -2.08
CA LEU A 7 -4.80 -1.28 -1.62
C LEU A 7 -6.13 -1.06 -0.92
N ASN A 8 -6.98 -2.10 -0.95
CA ASN A 8 -8.25 -2.15 -0.23
C ASN A 8 -8.41 -3.49 0.49
N ILE A 9 -8.77 -3.43 1.76
CA ILE A 9 -9.09 -4.55 2.63
C ILE A 9 -10.62 -4.52 2.85
N PRO A 10 -11.37 -5.48 2.29
CA PRO A 10 -12.80 -5.57 2.54
C PRO A 10 -13.11 -5.72 4.04
N GLU A 11 -14.25 -5.21 4.51
CA GLU A 11 -14.68 -5.26 5.92
C GLU A 11 -14.52 -6.66 6.54
N LYS A 12 -14.95 -7.71 5.83
CA LYS A 12 -14.83 -9.12 6.25
C LYS A 12 -13.40 -9.60 6.51
N HIS A 13 -12.41 -8.88 5.99
CA HIS A 13 -10.99 -9.19 6.06
C HIS A 13 -10.22 -8.20 6.96
N ALA A 14 -10.78 -7.01 7.23
CA ALA A 14 -10.12 -5.98 8.02
C ALA A 14 -9.64 -6.46 9.40
N PRO A 15 -10.44 -7.16 10.23
CA PRO A 15 -9.99 -7.61 11.55
C PRO A 15 -8.78 -8.54 11.53
N LYS A 16 -8.56 -9.25 10.42
CA LYS A 16 -7.44 -10.20 10.29
C LYS A 16 -6.21 -9.58 9.66
N TYR A 17 -6.39 -8.72 8.66
CA TYR A 17 -5.30 -8.26 7.81
C TYR A 17 -4.87 -6.83 8.08
N GLU A 18 -5.67 -6.00 8.74
CA GLU A 18 -5.33 -4.59 8.93
C GLU A 18 -3.96 -4.42 9.63
N ASP A 19 -3.73 -5.09 10.76
CA ASP A 19 -2.48 -4.99 11.51
C ASP A 19 -1.28 -5.55 10.73
N ILE A 20 -1.49 -6.63 9.97
CA ILE A 20 -0.47 -7.26 9.12
C ILE A 20 -0.04 -6.26 8.03
N ILE A 21 -1.02 -5.63 7.38
CA ILE A 21 -0.76 -4.65 6.31
C ILE A 21 -0.08 -3.40 6.87
N ARG A 22 -0.52 -2.88 8.02
CA ARG A 22 0.16 -1.76 8.70
C ARG A 22 1.61 -2.08 9.02
N ARG A 23 1.90 -3.30 9.45
CA ARG A 23 3.27 -3.75 9.71
C ARG A 23 4.10 -3.76 8.43
N ILE A 24 3.59 -4.32 7.33
CA ILE A 24 4.29 -4.33 6.04
C ILE A 24 4.60 -2.90 5.56
N ILE A 25 3.62 -1.98 5.70
CA ILE A 25 3.80 -0.57 5.38
C ILE A 25 4.89 0.05 6.27
N GLY A 26 4.83 -0.17 7.59
CA GLY A 26 5.80 0.36 8.55
C GLY A 26 7.22 -0.15 8.28
N GLU A 27 7.39 -1.42 7.96
CA GLU A 27 8.67 -1.99 7.54
C GLU A 27 9.17 -1.38 6.22
N GLY A 28 8.25 -1.10 5.28
CA GLY A 28 8.55 -0.36 4.05
C GLY A 28 9.06 1.06 4.31
N ILE A 29 8.48 1.77 5.28
CA ILE A 29 8.94 3.10 5.71
C ILE A 29 10.32 3.01 6.36
N ALA A 30 10.52 2.06 7.27
CA ALA A 30 11.80 1.87 7.97
C ALA A 30 12.96 1.58 7.01
N ARG A 31 12.70 0.88 5.90
CA ARG A 31 13.68 0.62 4.83
C ARG A 31 13.84 1.79 3.85
N GLY A 32 12.98 2.80 3.93
CA GLY A 32 12.92 3.91 2.98
C GLY A 32 12.30 3.57 1.62
N ASP A 33 11.69 2.38 1.49
CA ASP A 33 10.98 1.95 0.29
C ASP A 33 9.71 2.80 0.07
N ILE A 34 8.97 3.06 1.15
CA ILE A 34 7.77 3.90 1.19
C ILE A 34 8.12 5.28 1.76
N LEU A 35 7.70 6.34 1.07
CA LEU A 35 7.92 7.74 1.46
C LEU A 35 6.82 8.25 2.37
N SER A 36 5.57 7.90 2.07
CA SER A 36 4.39 8.28 2.86
C SER A 36 3.25 7.33 2.57
N PHE A 37 2.27 7.31 3.48
CA PHE A 37 1.01 6.62 3.26
C PHE A 37 -0.15 7.41 3.86
N THR A 38 -1.35 7.15 3.34
CA THR A 38 -2.61 7.63 3.89
C THR A 38 -3.56 6.46 3.98
N GLU A 39 -4.29 6.41 5.09
CA GLU A 39 -5.35 5.44 5.34
C GLU A 39 -6.71 6.12 5.18
N GLY A 40 -7.67 5.41 4.58
CA GLY A 40 -9.07 5.78 4.54
C GLY A 40 -9.95 4.62 5.01
N ARG A 41 -11.09 4.96 5.63
CA ARG A 41 -12.15 3.99 5.96
C ARG A 41 -13.45 4.38 5.31
N TYR A 42 -14.14 3.39 4.76
CA TYR A 42 -15.46 3.60 4.18
C TYR A 42 -16.31 2.33 4.33
N LYS A 43 -17.45 2.45 5.02
CA LYS A 43 -18.39 1.33 5.24
C LYS A 43 -17.71 0.04 5.73
N GLY A 44 -16.75 0.15 6.65
CA GLY A 44 -16.01 -1.00 7.20
C GLY A 44 -14.81 -1.45 6.37
N ASP A 45 -14.73 -1.09 5.09
CA ASP A 45 -13.54 -1.30 4.27
C ASP A 45 -12.41 -0.36 4.71
N VAL A 46 -11.17 -0.85 4.60
CA VAL A 46 -9.95 -0.09 4.92
C VAL A 46 -9.10 0.00 3.66
N ALA A 47 -8.79 1.23 3.24
CA ALA A 47 -7.98 1.49 2.07
C ALA A 47 -6.69 2.21 2.45
N PHE A 48 -5.61 1.92 1.72
CA PHE A 48 -4.35 2.65 1.86
C PHE A 48 -3.86 3.12 0.50
N VAL A 49 -3.31 4.33 0.48
CA VAL A 49 -2.54 4.87 -0.64
C VAL A 49 -1.14 5.16 -0.14
N MET A 50 -0.13 4.68 -0.86
CA MET A 50 1.27 4.86 -0.51
C MET A 50 2.03 5.49 -1.66
N LEU A 51 2.99 6.36 -1.34
CA LEU A 51 4.01 6.83 -2.28
C LEU A 51 5.31 6.06 -2.05
N ALA A 52 5.91 5.57 -3.12
CA ALA A 52 7.15 4.81 -3.10
C ALA A 52 8.31 5.61 -3.68
N ARG A 53 9.52 5.34 -3.18
CA ARG A 53 10.75 6.04 -3.60
C ARG A 53 11.12 5.77 -5.06
N SER A 54 10.81 4.59 -5.57
CA SER A 54 11.18 4.14 -6.90
C SER A 54 10.28 3.00 -7.36
N ARG A 55 10.35 2.66 -8.64
CA ARG A 55 9.72 1.45 -9.20
C ARG A 55 10.14 0.18 -8.46
N ARG A 56 11.43 0.00 -8.21
CA ARG A 56 11.91 -1.20 -7.48
C ARG A 56 11.34 -1.29 -6.07
N ALA A 57 11.22 -0.15 -5.39
CA ALA A 57 10.61 -0.09 -4.06
C ALA A 57 9.12 -0.46 -4.10
N VAL A 58 8.39 0.05 -5.11
CA VAL A 58 6.96 -0.24 -5.28
C VAL A 58 6.72 -1.73 -5.56
N GLU A 59 7.52 -2.34 -6.44
CA GLU A 59 7.43 -3.76 -6.78
C GLU A 59 7.72 -4.64 -5.55
N LYS A 60 8.78 -4.32 -4.79
CA LYS A 60 9.14 -5.07 -3.58
C LYS A 60 8.02 -5.09 -2.53
N VAL A 61 7.38 -3.95 -2.28
CA VAL A 61 6.29 -3.87 -1.30
C VAL A 61 5.02 -4.52 -1.85
N TYR A 62 4.73 -4.33 -3.15
CA TYR A 62 3.61 -4.99 -3.82
C TYR A 62 3.68 -6.52 -3.71
N GLU A 63 4.87 -7.11 -3.91
CA GLU A 63 5.07 -8.56 -3.82
C GLU A 63 4.75 -9.10 -2.41
N GLN A 64 4.99 -8.34 -1.35
CA GLN A 64 4.60 -8.73 0.01
C GLN A 64 3.09 -8.62 0.22
N LEU A 65 2.48 -7.55 -0.28
CA LEU A 65 1.05 -7.28 -0.08
C LEU A 65 0.16 -8.24 -0.88
N LYS A 66 0.58 -8.68 -2.06
CA LYS A 66 -0.21 -9.57 -2.93
C LYS A 66 -0.34 -11.01 -2.39
N GLU A 67 0.45 -11.38 -1.38
CA GLU A 67 0.34 -12.68 -0.69
C GLU A 67 -0.92 -12.77 0.18
N HIS A 68 -1.62 -11.65 0.37
CA HIS A 68 -2.85 -11.57 1.15
C HIS A 68 -4.08 -11.47 0.23
N PRO A 69 -5.25 -11.99 0.65
CA PRO A 69 -6.48 -11.98 -0.14
C PRO A 69 -7.16 -10.61 -0.12
N ILE A 70 -6.43 -9.57 -0.55
CA ILE A 70 -6.85 -8.17 -0.59
C ILE A 70 -6.59 -7.60 -1.99
N TYR A 71 -7.26 -6.51 -2.33
CA TYR A 71 -6.98 -5.81 -3.58
C TYR A 71 -5.73 -4.96 -3.41
N VAL A 72 -4.77 -5.08 -4.33
CA VAL A 72 -3.55 -4.27 -4.37
C VAL A 72 -3.25 -3.92 -5.82
N LYS A 73 -2.85 -2.68 -6.07
CA LYS A 73 -2.49 -2.17 -7.39
C LYS A 73 -1.33 -1.18 -7.30
N ILE A 74 -0.34 -1.32 -8.17
CA ILE A 74 0.68 -0.29 -8.40
C ILE A 74 0.06 0.85 -9.21
N ILE A 75 0.31 2.08 -8.76
CA ILE A 75 -0.05 3.31 -9.47
C ILE A 75 1.21 4.05 -9.92
N GLU A 76 1.20 4.54 -11.14
CA GLU A 76 2.26 5.36 -11.72
C GLU A 76 1.64 6.67 -12.18
N ILE A 77 2.19 7.80 -11.73
CA ILE A 77 1.69 9.14 -12.03
C ILE A 77 2.82 9.93 -12.67
N GLU A 78 2.61 10.33 -13.91
CA GLU A 78 3.50 11.29 -14.57
C GLU A 78 3.25 12.69 -14.00
N GLY A 79 4.31 13.36 -13.55
CA GLY A 79 4.21 14.75 -13.12
C GLY A 79 3.98 15.61 -14.35
N LYS A 80 3.05 16.55 -14.30
CA LYS A 80 2.94 17.57 -15.33
C LYS A 80 4.13 18.51 -15.23
N GLU A 81 4.79 18.78 -16.35
CA GLU A 81 5.74 19.89 -16.51
C GLU A 81 5.03 21.25 -16.34
#